data_AF-A0A161VKA8-F1
#
_entry.id   AF-A0A161VKA8-F1
#
_cell.length_a   1.000
_cell.length_b   1.000
_cell.length_c   1.000
_cell.angle_alpha   90.00
_cell.angle_beta   90.00
_cell.angle_gamma   90.00
#
_symmetry.space_group_name_H-M   'P 1'
#
loop_
_entity.id
_entity.type
_entity.pdbx_description
1 polymer ?
#
loop_
_entity_poly.entity_id
_entity_poly.type
_entity_poly.pdbx_seq_one_letter_code
_entity_poly.pdbx_strand_id
1 'polypeptide(L)'
;MDFSFPPVNRLTVDLSRLEPPVRQTSVGNVTDLISFNVQHLLEVSVFPFYRGIPIEVEPILTNGNGAYVSGQLMGHSFHTLAFDNADEVGDPEIGCSYSCIGRTEQGEQVHTHWLYCTDKRPSLHFGVVRNWARQNTYAPLSPLLAAEENGVLVKLEELFDLVAILQIPGAVDGLTQVQIGHRGWLVMAKVTTPQSFGILVESPTLPPMFPEGAGAIAVSAKSKRTLQSVSLDGLTCVAARDPALLLKVD
;
A
#
# COMPACT_ATOMS: atom_id res chain seq x y z
N MET A 1 2.13 34.58 -41.42
CA MET A 1 2.78 33.48 -40.69
C MET A 1 1.69 32.87 -39.83
N ASP A 2 1.10 31.79 -40.31
CA ASP A 2 0.09 31.03 -39.57
C ASP A 2 0.80 30.19 -38.51
N PHE A 3 0.56 30.50 -37.24
CA PHE A 3 0.95 29.66 -36.12
C PHE A 3 -0.18 28.65 -35.88
N SER A 4 -0.09 27.53 -36.60
CA SER A 4 -0.85 26.32 -36.27
C SER A 4 -0.23 25.70 -35.02
N PHE A 5 -0.92 25.84 -33.88
CA PHE A 5 -0.59 25.06 -32.69
C PHE A 5 -1.10 23.63 -32.88
N PRO A 6 -0.33 22.61 -32.47
CA PRO A 6 -0.81 21.23 -32.49
C PRO A 6 -2.05 21.10 -31.57
N PRO A 7 -2.95 20.14 -31.84
CA PRO A 7 -4.12 19.92 -31.00
C PRO A 7 -3.66 19.57 -29.58
N VAL A 8 -3.89 20.48 -28.64
CA VAL A 8 -3.72 20.21 -27.21
C VAL A 8 -4.75 19.17 -26.83
N ASN A 9 -4.30 18.02 -26.29
CA ASN A 9 -5.17 17.00 -25.70
C ASN A 9 -5.90 17.62 -24.50
N ARG A 10 -7.02 18.28 -24.75
CA ARG A 10 -7.93 18.79 -23.71
C ARG A 10 -8.78 17.64 -23.24
N LEU A 11 -8.70 17.34 -21.95
CA LEU A 11 -9.62 16.41 -21.31
C LEU A 11 -10.72 17.20 -20.63
N THR A 12 -11.93 17.14 -21.18
CA THR A 12 -13.13 17.41 -20.40
C THR A 12 -13.33 16.21 -19.47
N VAL A 13 -12.85 16.35 -18.25
CA VAL A 13 -13.03 15.33 -17.22
C VAL A 13 -14.45 15.48 -16.64
N ASP A 14 -15.38 14.62 -17.07
CA ASP A 14 -16.67 14.46 -16.40
C ASP A 14 -16.45 13.75 -15.05
N LEU A 15 -16.27 14.55 -14.01
CA LEU A 15 -15.95 14.12 -12.65
C LEU A 15 -17.09 13.37 -11.94
N SER A 16 -18.28 13.26 -12.54
CA SER A 16 -19.36 12.40 -12.03
C SER A 16 -19.13 10.91 -12.33
N ARG A 17 -18.17 10.59 -13.20
CA ARG A 17 -17.83 9.24 -13.66
C ARG A 17 -16.38 8.83 -13.38
N LEU A 18 -15.65 9.57 -12.55
CA LEU A 18 -14.33 9.20 -12.02
C LEU A 18 -14.41 8.43 -10.70
N GLU A 19 -15.50 7.70 -10.48
CA GLU A 19 -15.36 6.41 -9.82
C GLU A 19 -14.74 5.47 -10.86
N PRO A 20 -13.81 4.57 -10.49
CA PRO A 20 -13.20 3.66 -11.46
C PRO A 20 -14.30 2.94 -12.26
N PRO A 21 -13.99 2.33 -13.42
CA PRO A 21 -14.74 1.13 -13.79
C PRO A 21 -14.63 0.20 -12.58
N VAL A 22 -15.69 0.20 -11.77
CA VAL A 22 -15.97 -0.87 -10.86
C VAL A 22 -16.20 -2.03 -11.80
N ARG A 23 -15.12 -2.74 -12.18
CA ARG A 23 -15.24 -4.19 -12.16
C ARG A 23 -15.78 -4.44 -10.76
N GLN A 24 -17.09 -4.64 -10.70
CA GLN A 24 -17.75 -5.25 -9.57
C GLN A 24 -17.05 -6.60 -9.44
N THR A 25 -15.90 -6.61 -8.78
CA THR A 25 -15.63 -7.64 -7.81
C THR A 25 -16.80 -7.46 -6.86
N SER A 26 -17.77 -8.33 -7.10
CA SER A 26 -18.93 -8.61 -6.28
C SER A 26 -18.82 -8.05 -4.87
N VAL A 27 -19.92 -7.52 -4.36
CA VAL A 27 -20.24 -7.67 -2.94
C VAL A 27 -20.03 -9.16 -2.62
N GLY A 28 -18.89 -9.52 -2.04
CA GLY A 28 -18.43 -10.90 -2.09
C GLY A 28 -17.04 -11.09 -1.49
N ASN A 29 -17.05 -11.38 -0.19
CA ASN A 29 -16.02 -12.05 0.60
C ASN A 29 -14.78 -11.25 1.03
N VAL A 30 -14.62 -11.21 2.35
CA VAL A 30 -13.57 -10.63 3.19
C VAL A 30 -12.24 -11.41 3.06
N THR A 31 -11.94 -12.04 1.93
CA THR A 31 -10.95 -13.14 1.92
C THR A 31 -9.51 -12.75 1.61
N ASP A 32 -9.20 -11.49 1.30
CA ASP A 32 -7.80 -11.06 1.17
C ASP A 32 -7.52 -9.85 2.05
N LEU A 33 -6.97 -10.10 3.25
CA LEU A 33 -6.47 -9.06 4.14
C LEU A 33 -5.22 -8.35 3.58
N ILE A 34 -4.62 -8.90 2.51
CA ILE A 34 -3.50 -8.34 1.75
C ILE A 34 -3.66 -8.66 0.26
N SER A 35 -3.70 -7.61 -0.58
CA SER A 35 -3.55 -7.72 -2.03
C SER A 35 -2.78 -6.51 -2.55
N PHE A 36 -1.99 -6.69 -3.61
CA PHE A 36 -1.40 -5.58 -4.34
C PHE A 36 -1.20 -5.94 -5.81
N ASN A 37 -1.23 -4.94 -6.67
CA ASN A 37 -1.03 -5.01 -8.09
C ASN A 37 -0.06 -3.90 -8.50
N VAL A 38 0.95 -4.27 -9.28
CA VAL A 38 1.91 -3.34 -9.86
C VAL A 38 1.61 -3.27 -11.35
N GLN A 39 1.46 -2.06 -11.87
CA GLN A 39 1.25 -1.79 -13.27
C GLN A 39 2.26 -0.76 -13.75
N HIS A 40 3.05 -1.11 -14.76
CA HIS A 40 3.94 -0.17 -15.43
C HIS A 40 3.11 0.70 -16.38
N LEU A 41 3.25 2.02 -16.22
CA LEU A 41 2.58 3.03 -17.03
C LEU A 41 3.61 3.79 -17.87
N LEU A 42 3.27 3.96 -19.13
CA LEU A 42 4.01 4.71 -20.14
C LEU A 42 3.25 6.00 -20.47
N GLU A 43 3.96 7.00 -20.99
CA GLU A 43 3.37 8.28 -21.46
C GLU A 43 2.49 8.98 -20.39
N VAL A 44 2.93 8.91 -19.13
CA VAL A 44 2.18 9.43 -18.00
C VAL A 44 2.13 10.96 -18.05
N SER A 45 0.91 11.48 -17.93
CA SER A 45 0.62 12.90 -17.76
C SER A 45 -0.07 13.14 -16.42
N VAL A 46 0.35 14.17 -15.69
CA VAL A 46 -0.14 14.50 -14.35
C VAL A 46 -0.86 15.84 -14.37
N PHE A 47 -2.07 15.88 -13.82
CA PHE A 47 -2.97 17.02 -13.83
C PHE A 47 -3.31 17.44 -12.40
N PRO A 48 -3.35 18.74 -12.07
CA PRO A 48 -3.89 19.22 -10.80
C PRO A 48 -5.33 18.73 -10.58
N PHE A 49 -5.64 18.25 -9.39
CA PHE A 49 -6.96 17.74 -9.05
C PHE A 49 -7.66 18.64 -8.03
N TYR A 50 -8.83 19.16 -8.40
CA TYR A 50 -9.68 19.98 -7.54
C TYR A 50 -11.01 19.27 -7.27
N ARG A 51 -11.24 18.91 -6.01
CA ARG A 51 -12.44 18.15 -5.63
C ARG A 51 -13.70 18.99 -5.83
N GLY A 52 -14.64 18.47 -6.63
CA GLY A 52 -15.97 19.05 -6.79
C GLY A 52 -16.04 20.30 -7.67
N ILE A 53 -14.95 20.60 -8.43
CA ILE A 53 -14.92 21.74 -9.34
C ILE A 53 -14.64 21.24 -10.76
N PRO A 54 -15.59 21.38 -11.71
CA PRO A 54 -15.35 21.05 -13.10
C PRO A 54 -14.53 22.17 -13.75
N ILE A 55 -13.24 21.93 -13.95
CA ILE A 55 -12.34 22.86 -14.63
C ILE A 55 -11.51 22.13 -15.67
N GLU A 56 -11.17 22.84 -16.74
CA GLU A 56 -10.12 22.41 -17.66
C GLU A 56 -8.76 22.79 -17.05
N VAL A 57 -7.88 21.81 -16.96
CA VAL A 57 -6.51 21.99 -16.47
C VAL A 57 -5.53 21.42 -17.48
N GLU A 58 -4.40 22.10 -17.63
CA GLU A 58 -3.27 21.60 -18.39
C GLU A 58 -2.44 20.63 -17.53
N PRO A 59 -1.77 19.65 -18.14
CA PRO A 59 -0.87 18.78 -17.41
C PRO A 59 0.31 19.61 -16.89
N ILE A 60 0.70 19.37 -15.64
CA ILE A 60 1.91 19.97 -15.07
C ILE A 60 3.15 19.11 -15.36
N LEU A 61 2.94 17.84 -15.70
CA LEU A 61 3.99 16.89 -16.07
C LEU A 61 3.50 16.03 -17.23
N THR A 62 4.38 15.73 -18.18
CA THR A 62 4.05 14.94 -19.37
C THR A 62 5.15 13.93 -19.70
N ASN A 63 4.81 12.91 -20.49
CA ASN A 63 5.73 11.90 -21.03
C ASN A 63 6.54 11.12 -19.97
N GLY A 64 6.09 11.11 -18.71
CA GLY A 64 6.76 10.32 -17.67
C GLY A 64 6.53 8.82 -17.84
N ASN A 65 7.42 8.01 -17.29
CA ASN A 65 7.19 6.56 -17.15
C ASN A 65 7.24 6.20 -15.67
N GLY A 66 6.38 5.28 -15.24
CA GLY A 66 6.27 5.01 -13.81
C GLY A 66 5.65 3.67 -13.46
N ALA A 67 5.70 3.35 -12.18
CA ALA A 67 5.04 2.21 -11.58
C ALA A 67 3.85 2.69 -10.77
N TYR A 68 2.65 2.32 -11.21
CA TYR A 68 1.43 2.50 -10.44
C TYR A 68 1.19 1.25 -9.60
N VAL A 69 1.17 1.42 -8.28
CA VAL A 69 0.90 0.33 -7.34
C VAL A 69 -0.44 0.60 -6.69
N SER A 70 -1.29 -0.40 -6.65
CA SER A 70 -2.56 -0.35 -5.92
C SER A 70 -2.75 -1.61 -5.10
N GLY A 71 -3.44 -1.51 -3.97
CA GLY A 71 -3.67 -2.68 -3.15
C GLY A 71 -4.54 -2.42 -1.94
N GLN A 72 -4.69 -3.47 -1.14
CA GLN A 72 -5.41 -3.46 0.12
C GLN A 72 -4.57 -4.10 1.21
N LEU A 73 -4.60 -3.51 2.40
CA LEU A 73 -4.01 -4.07 3.62
C LEU A 73 -4.91 -3.73 4.80
N MET A 74 -5.43 -4.74 5.51
CA MET A 74 -6.15 -4.56 6.77
C MET A 74 -7.25 -3.48 6.73
N GLY A 75 -8.18 -3.58 5.77
CA GLY A 75 -9.26 -2.60 5.62
C GLY A 75 -8.80 -1.21 5.17
N HIS A 76 -7.58 -1.08 4.66
CA HIS A 76 -7.10 0.11 3.96
C HIS A 76 -6.90 -0.22 2.49
N SER A 77 -7.30 0.67 1.58
CA SER A 77 -6.85 0.63 0.19
C SER A 77 -5.82 1.72 -0.02
N PHE A 78 -4.79 1.43 -0.82
CA PHE A 78 -3.74 2.38 -1.12
C PHE A 78 -3.43 2.41 -2.61
N HIS A 79 -2.96 3.56 -3.06
CA HIS A 79 -2.52 3.79 -4.43
C HIS A 79 -1.25 4.65 -4.39
N THR A 80 -0.24 4.28 -5.17
CA THR A 80 0.97 5.07 -5.34
C THR A 80 1.37 5.13 -6.80
N LEU A 81 2.05 6.20 -7.16
CA LEU A 81 2.74 6.33 -8.41
C LEU A 81 4.14 6.86 -8.11
N ALA A 82 5.15 6.05 -8.42
CA ALA A 82 6.50 6.55 -8.66
C ALA A 82 6.66 6.75 -10.15
N PHE A 83 7.18 7.89 -10.57
CA PHE A 83 7.57 8.06 -11.96
C PHE A 83 8.87 8.84 -12.07
N ASP A 84 9.57 8.51 -13.13
CA ASP A 84 10.86 9.09 -13.49
C ASP A 84 10.75 9.73 -14.88
N ASN A 85 11.70 10.62 -15.17
CA ASN A 85 11.92 11.17 -16.52
C ASN A 85 10.69 11.86 -17.13
N ALA A 86 9.96 12.64 -16.35
CA ALA A 86 8.86 13.47 -16.88
C ALA A 86 9.40 14.80 -17.45
N ASP A 87 8.76 15.27 -18.51
CA ASP A 87 8.90 16.65 -18.96
C ASP A 87 8.12 17.55 -17.99
N GLU A 88 8.83 18.43 -17.27
CA GLU A 88 8.23 19.35 -16.32
C GLU A 88 7.67 20.59 -17.04
N VAL A 89 6.35 20.75 -17.01
CA VAL A 89 5.64 21.94 -17.50
C VAL A 89 5.32 22.89 -16.34
N GLY A 90 5.18 22.35 -15.13
CA GLY A 90 5.05 23.07 -13.86
C GLY A 90 5.62 22.26 -12.70
N ASP A 91 5.65 22.86 -11.50
CA ASP A 91 6.19 22.22 -10.28
C ASP A 91 5.04 21.65 -9.41
N PRO A 92 4.93 20.33 -9.25
CA PRO A 92 3.94 19.73 -8.35
C PRO A 92 4.25 20.09 -6.90
N GLU A 93 3.28 20.52 -6.10
CA GLU A 93 3.46 20.90 -4.69
C GLU A 93 3.17 19.74 -3.74
N ILE A 94 4.06 19.52 -2.75
CA ILE A 94 3.88 18.48 -1.74
C ILE A 94 2.60 18.75 -0.94
N GLY A 95 1.77 17.72 -0.80
CA GLY A 95 0.47 17.79 -0.12
C GLY A 95 -0.70 18.22 -1.02
N CYS A 96 -0.44 18.69 -2.24
CA CYS A 96 -1.49 18.97 -3.22
C CYS A 96 -1.95 17.68 -3.91
N SER A 97 -3.19 17.70 -4.43
CA SER A 97 -3.82 16.55 -5.08
C SER A 97 -3.69 16.61 -6.59
N TYR A 98 -3.46 15.46 -7.21
CA TYR A 98 -3.23 15.32 -8.65
C TYR A 98 -3.90 14.06 -9.18
N SER A 99 -4.29 14.05 -10.44
CA SER A 99 -4.72 12.84 -11.16
C SER A 99 -3.73 12.53 -12.28
N CYS A 100 -3.58 11.25 -12.59
CA CYS A 100 -2.65 10.80 -13.62
C CYS A 100 -3.37 9.99 -14.68
N ILE A 101 -2.93 10.17 -15.92
CA ILE A 101 -3.37 9.39 -17.07
C ILE A 101 -2.11 8.85 -17.74
N GLY A 102 -2.12 7.56 -18.06
CA GLY A 102 -1.02 6.92 -18.78
C GLY A 102 -1.54 5.77 -19.62
N ARG A 103 -0.60 5.01 -20.19
CA ARG A 103 -0.90 3.80 -20.96
C ARG A 103 -0.21 2.59 -20.34
N THR A 104 -0.86 1.43 -20.39
CA THR A 104 -0.20 0.16 -20.08
C THR A 104 0.80 -0.19 -21.17
N GLU A 105 1.67 -1.17 -20.92
CA GLU A 105 2.53 -1.76 -21.96
C GLU A 105 1.74 -2.34 -23.15
N GLN A 106 0.46 -2.66 -22.96
CA GLN A 106 -0.45 -3.16 -23.98
C GLN A 106 -1.15 -2.03 -24.76
N GLY A 107 -0.86 -0.77 -24.43
CA GLY A 107 -1.41 0.42 -25.08
C GLY A 107 -2.76 0.89 -24.56
N GLU A 108 -3.32 0.20 -23.55
CA GLU A 108 -4.60 0.58 -22.93
C GLU A 108 -4.45 1.83 -22.07
N GLN A 109 -5.37 2.78 -22.22
CA GLN A 109 -5.37 4.00 -21.42
C GLN A 109 -5.85 3.71 -19.98
N VAL A 110 -5.09 4.16 -19.00
CA VAL A 110 -5.39 4.03 -17.57
C VAL A 110 -5.57 5.41 -16.96
N HIS A 111 -6.70 5.58 -16.26
CA HIS A 111 -6.97 6.74 -15.43
C HIS A 111 -6.81 6.33 -13.97
N THR A 112 -5.88 6.97 -13.27
CA THR A 112 -5.63 6.68 -11.85
C THR A 112 -6.65 7.37 -10.94
N HIS A 113 -6.73 6.92 -9.69
CA HIS A 113 -7.37 7.72 -8.66
C HIS A 113 -6.57 9.02 -8.44
N TRP A 114 -7.18 10.03 -7.81
CA TRP A 114 -6.40 11.20 -7.39
C TRP A 114 -5.45 10.81 -6.26
N LEU A 115 -4.26 11.39 -6.26
CA LEU A 115 -3.17 11.09 -5.34
C LEU A 115 -2.62 12.40 -4.75
N TYR A 116 -2.03 12.36 -3.55
CA TYR A 116 -1.25 13.50 -3.06
C TYR A 116 0.17 13.43 -3.61
N CYS A 117 0.78 14.56 -4.00
CA CYS A 117 2.23 14.61 -4.18
C CYS A 117 2.89 14.47 -2.79
N THR A 118 3.73 13.46 -2.63
CA THR A 118 4.33 13.07 -1.34
C THR A 118 5.83 13.28 -1.32
N ASP A 119 6.47 13.33 -2.49
CA ASP A 119 7.87 13.71 -2.65
C ASP A 119 8.13 14.31 -4.04
N LYS A 120 9.14 15.17 -4.11
CA LYS A 120 9.62 15.78 -5.36
C LYS A 120 11.02 15.33 -5.77
N ARG A 121 11.86 14.85 -4.83
CA ARG A 121 13.27 14.55 -5.11
C ARG A 121 13.81 13.38 -4.29
N PRO A 122 14.66 12.50 -4.85
CA PRO A 122 15.26 12.58 -6.19
C PRO A 122 14.31 12.20 -7.34
N SER A 123 13.17 11.58 -7.02
CA SER A 123 12.12 11.24 -7.97
C SER A 123 10.76 11.66 -7.43
N LEU A 124 9.82 11.82 -8.36
CA LEU A 124 8.48 12.32 -8.08
C LEU A 124 7.59 11.19 -7.58
N HIS A 125 6.97 11.41 -6.43
CA HIS A 125 6.14 10.41 -5.77
C HIS A 125 4.77 10.96 -5.43
N PHE A 126 3.78 10.11 -5.69
CA PHE A 126 2.39 10.39 -5.42
C PHE A 126 1.78 9.22 -4.67
N GLY A 127 0.92 9.50 -3.69
CA GLY A 127 0.35 8.45 -2.87
C GLY A 127 -0.89 8.86 -2.10
N VAL A 128 -1.82 7.92 -1.97
CA VAL A 128 -3.01 8.07 -1.12
C VAL A 128 -3.34 6.75 -0.45
N VAL A 129 -3.84 6.83 0.79
CA VAL A 129 -4.47 5.72 1.50
C VAL A 129 -5.87 6.10 1.92
N ARG A 130 -6.80 5.15 1.84
CA ARG A 130 -8.18 5.25 2.35
C ARG A 130 -8.38 4.20 3.43
N ASN A 131 -8.86 4.62 4.59
CA ASN A 131 -9.34 3.72 5.63
C ASN A 131 -10.82 3.41 5.38
N TRP A 132 -11.19 2.14 5.21
CA TRP A 132 -12.59 1.75 4.92
C TRP A 132 -13.49 1.74 6.16
N ALA A 133 -12.92 1.69 7.37
CA ALA A 133 -13.69 1.84 8.61
C ALA A 133 -14.13 3.29 8.86
N ARG A 134 -13.47 4.29 8.22
CA ARG A 134 -13.82 5.71 8.35
C ARG A 134 -14.22 6.29 7.00
N GLN A 135 -15.49 6.65 6.85
CA GLN A 135 -15.99 7.24 5.61
C GLN A 135 -15.22 8.52 5.24
N ASN A 136 -14.94 8.69 3.94
CA ASN A 136 -14.27 9.86 3.36
C ASN A 136 -12.91 10.24 3.97
N THR A 137 -12.23 9.31 4.64
CA THR A 137 -10.91 9.56 5.23
C THR A 137 -9.82 9.11 4.26
N TYR A 138 -9.15 10.09 3.67
CA TYR A 138 -7.99 9.90 2.81
C TYR A 138 -6.77 10.57 3.44
N ALA A 139 -5.61 9.92 3.38
CA ALA A 139 -4.36 10.48 3.87
C ALA A 139 -3.25 10.34 2.81
N PRO A 140 -2.26 11.23 2.80
CA PRO A 140 -1.07 11.06 1.97
C PRO A 140 -0.33 9.79 2.39
N LEU A 141 0.14 9.03 1.40
CA LEU A 141 0.91 7.81 1.64
C LEU A 141 2.41 8.10 1.57
N SER A 142 3.20 7.52 2.48
CA SER A 142 4.65 7.73 2.52
C SER A 142 5.33 7.32 1.20
N PRO A 143 6.26 8.15 0.66
CA PRO A 143 6.97 7.86 -0.59
C PRO A 143 7.86 6.59 -0.50
N LEU A 144 8.22 6.16 0.71
CA LEU A 144 8.95 4.90 0.95
C LEU A 144 8.22 3.64 0.45
N LEU A 145 6.91 3.73 0.16
CA LEU A 145 6.13 2.61 -0.37
C LEU A 145 6.33 2.40 -1.88
N ALA A 146 6.70 3.46 -2.60
CA ALA A 146 6.78 3.44 -4.06
C ALA A 146 8.18 3.11 -4.60
N ALA A 147 9.22 3.22 -3.77
CA ALA A 147 10.62 3.03 -4.15
C ALA A 147 11.15 1.58 -4.03
N GLU A 148 10.40 0.65 -3.45
CA GLU A 148 10.88 -0.72 -3.21
C GLU A 148 9.98 -1.79 -3.86
N GLU A 149 10.60 -2.73 -4.57
CA GLU A 149 9.94 -3.93 -5.14
C GLU A 149 9.25 -4.81 -4.07
N ASN A 150 9.57 -4.60 -2.78
CA ASN A 150 9.05 -5.36 -1.64
C ASN A 150 8.03 -4.60 -0.76
N GLY A 151 7.15 -3.82 -1.40
CA GLY A 151 5.76 -3.69 -0.97
C GLY A 151 5.45 -2.90 0.32
N VAL A 152 4.25 -3.13 0.83
CA VAL A 152 3.54 -2.41 1.91
C VAL A 152 4.18 -2.49 3.29
N LEU A 153 5.27 -3.24 3.44
CA LEU A 153 5.97 -3.49 4.69
C LEU A 153 7.41 -2.98 4.62
N VAL A 154 7.90 -2.37 5.70
CA VAL A 154 9.33 -2.17 5.94
C VAL A 154 9.84 -3.33 6.78
N LYS A 155 10.92 -3.99 6.35
CA LYS A 155 11.67 -4.93 7.19
C LYS A 155 12.64 -4.15 8.08
N LEU A 156 12.45 -4.21 9.40
CA LEU A 156 13.20 -3.43 10.37
C LEU A 156 14.40 -4.19 10.96
N GLU A 157 14.19 -5.46 11.32
CA GLU A 157 15.19 -6.29 11.99
C GLU A 157 14.95 -7.77 11.65
N GLU A 158 16.01 -8.50 11.33
CA GLU A 158 15.93 -9.96 11.10
C GLU A 158 15.77 -10.68 12.43
N LEU A 159 14.81 -11.60 12.49
CA LEU A 159 14.45 -12.38 13.67
C LEU A 159 14.70 -13.86 13.43
N PHE A 160 15.03 -14.58 14.50
CA PHE A 160 15.12 -16.04 14.53
C PHE A 160 14.45 -16.60 15.79
N ASP A 161 14.23 -17.93 15.82
CA ASP A 161 13.54 -18.63 16.91
C ASP A 161 12.15 -18.02 17.23
N LEU A 162 11.25 -17.97 16.24
CA LEU A 162 9.93 -17.36 16.40
C LEU A 162 8.95 -18.33 17.07
N VAL A 163 8.45 -17.92 18.23
CA VAL A 163 7.56 -18.70 19.10
C VAL A 163 6.28 -17.92 19.36
N ALA A 164 5.13 -18.49 19.01
CA ALA A 164 3.83 -17.97 19.43
C ALA A 164 3.50 -18.44 20.85
N ILE A 165 2.94 -17.53 21.64
CA ILE A 165 2.42 -17.77 22.98
C ILE A 165 0.89 -17.71 22.90
N LEU A 166 0.25 -18.80 23.29
CA LEU A 166 -1.18 -19.02 23.12
C LEU A 166 -1.83 -19.26 24.48
N GLN A 167 -2.96 -18.62 24.71
CA GLN A 167 -3.87 -19.00 25.77
C GLN A 167 -4.88 -20.00 25.21
N ILE A 168 -4.91 -21.21 25.77
CA ILE A 168 -5.89 -22.23 25.38
C ILE A 168 -7.14 -22.03 26.25
N PRO A 169 -8.32 -21.72 25.66
CA PRO A 169 -9.55 -21.59 26.42
C PRO A 169 -9.87 -22.87 27.20
N GLY A 170 -10.07 -22.76 28.52
CA GLY A 170 -10.42 -23.89 29.40
C GLY A 170 -9.24 -24.58 30.09
N ALA A 171 -8.00 -24.19 29.81
CA ALA A 171 -6.85 -24.58 30.63
C ALA A 171 -6.79 -23.67 31.87
N VAL A 172 -6.77 -24.26 33.07
CA VAL A 172 -6.82 -23.53 34.34
C VAL A 172 -5.57 -22.65 34.55
N ASP A 173 -4.43 -22.99 33.95
CA ASP A 173 -3.19 -22.18 33.94
C ASP A 173 -2.22 -22.72 32.86
N GLY A 174 -2.54 -22.53 31.57
CA GLY A 174 -1.75 -23.10 30.48
C GLY A 174 -1.41 -22.11 29.37
N LEU A 175 -0.27 -21.42 29.50
CA LEU A 175 0.37 -20.79 28.34
C LEU A 175 1.04 -21.88 27.51
N THR A 176 0.60 -22.03 26.27
CA THR A 176 1.25 -22.94 25.32
C THR A 176 2.15 -22.16 24.41
N GLN A 177 3.38 -22.65 24.24
CA GLN A 177 4.34 -22.10 23.30
C GLN A 177 4.43 -22.99 22.07
N VAL A 178 4.36 -22.40 20.89
CA VAL A 178 4.51 -23.13 19.63
C VAL A 178 5.54 -22.44 18.75
N GLN A 179 6.52 -23.19 18.26
CA GLN A 179 7.45 -22.70 17.26
C GLN A 179 6.70 -22.46 15.95
N ILE A 180 6.62 -21.21 15.51
CA ILE A 180 5.90 -20.83 14.28
C ILE A 180 6.82 -20.62 13.08
N GLY A 181 8.12 -20.47 13.30
CA GLY A 181 9.11 -20.38 12.23
C GLY A 181 10.53 -20.20 12.77
N HIS A 182 11.54 -20.51 11.97
CA HIS A 182 12.95 -20.37 12.37
C HIS A 182 13.56 -19.03 11.95
N ARG A 183 12.96 -18.36 10.97
CA ARG A 183 13.42 -17.07 10.42
C ARG A 183 12.24 -16.18 10.13
N GLY A 184 12.46 -14.88 10.25
CA GLY A 184 11.44 -13.88 10.00
C GLY A 184 11.99 -12.48 10.15
N TRP A 185 11.09 -11.51 10.18
CA TRP A 185 11.42 -10.10 10.26
C TRP A 185 10.46 -9.38 11.19
N LEU A 186 10.99 -8.49 12.02
CA LEU A 186 10.21 -7.40 12.59
C LEU A 186 9.85 -6.47 11.43
N VAL A 187 8.56 -6.20 11.26
CA VAL A 187 8.06 -5.39 10.15
C VAL A 187 7.18 -4.25 10.63
N MET A 188 7.03 -3.25 9.77
CA MET A 188 6.16 -2.11 9.97
C MET A 188 5.38 -1.82 8.69
N ALA A 189 4.06 -1.66 8.80
CA ALA A 189 3.21 -1.32 7.68
C ALA A 189 3.39 0.14 7.27
N LYS A 190 3.67 0.37 5.99
CA LYS A 190 3.81 1.71 5.39
C LYS A 190 2.45 2.39 5.13
N VAL A 191 1.35 1.64 5.21
CA VAL A 191 -0.02 2.05 4.80
C VAL A 191 -0.85 2.60 5.96
N THR A 192 -0.60 2.19 7.20
CA THR A 192 -1.40 2.63 8.36
C THR A 192 -0.74 3.81 9.06
N THR A 193 -1.55 4.72 9.62
CA THR A 193 -1.06 5.80 10.48
C THR A 193 -1.97 5.87 11.73
N PRO A 194 -1.47 5.61 12.94
CA PRO A 194 -0.08 5.21 13.26
C PRO A 194 0.32 3.91 12.56
N GLN A 195 1.62 3.75 12.30
CA GLN A 195 2.15 2.59 11.58
C GLN A 195 1.99 1.34 12.42
N SER A 196 1.42 0.29 11.82
CA SER A 196 1.21 -1.00 12.46
C SER A 196 2.51 -1.81 12.44
N PHE A 197 2.98 -2.25 13.60
CA PHE A 197 4.14 -3.14 13.71
C PHE A 197 3.70 -4.60 13.74
N GLY A 198 4.60 -5.50 13.37
CA GLY A 198 4.34 -6.93 13.50
C GLY A 198 5.50 -7.78 13.03
N ILE A 199 5.19 -9.02 12.65
CA ILE A 199 6.16 -10.06 12.35
C ILE A 199 5.80 -10.74 11.04
N LEU A 200 6.76 -10.76 10.12
CA LEU A 200 6.72 -11.59 8.92
C LEU A 200 7.49 -12.88 9.21
N VAL A 201 6.87 -14.03 9.03
CA VAL A 201 7.46 -15.36 9.28
C VAL A 201 7.73 -16.04 7.95
N GLU A 202 8.98 -16.41 7.70
CA GLU A 202 9.38 -17.11 6.47
C GLU A 202 9.22 -18.63 6.67
N SER A 203 8.64 -19.31 5.68
CA SER A 203 8.36 -20.76 5.75
C SER A 203 7.69 -21.18 7.06
N PRO A 204 6.49 -20.63 7.35
CA PRO A 204 5.88 -20.75 8.66
C PRO A 204 5.31 -22.14 8.91
N THR A 205 5.35 -22.58 10.16
CA THR A 205 4.63 -23.77 10.66
C THR A 205 3.52 -23.29 11.58
N LEU A 206 2.44 -22.78 11.00
CA LEU A 206 1.35 -22.18 11.78
C LEU A 206 0.43 -23.27 12.38
N PRO A 207 0.04 -23.14 13.66
CA PRO A 207 -1.02 -23.95 14.24
C PRO A 207 -2.34 -23.78 13.49
N PRO A 208 -3.23 -24.80 13.44
CA PRO A 208 -4.56 -24.68 12.84
C PRO A 208 -5.42 -23.56 13.42
N MET A 209 -5.12 -23.12 14.65
CA MET A 209 -5.80 -22.01 15.33
C MET A 209 -5.34 -20.62 14.88
N PHE A 210 -4.45 -20.50 13.88
CA PHE A 210 -4.01 -19.24 13.27
C PHE A 210 -4.57 -19.02 11.85
N PRO A 211 -5.90 -19.10 11.62
CA PRO A 211 -6.46 -18.64 10.37
C PRO A 211 -6.25 -17.13 10.20
N GLU A 212 -6.36 -16.64 8.96
CA GLU A 212 -6.42 -15.21 8.69
C GLU A 212 -7.58 -14.57 9.50
N GLY A 213 -7.29 -13.46 10.17
CA GLY A 213 -8.17 -12.79 11.13
C GLY A 213 -8.00 -13.21 12.59
N ALA A 214 -7.24 -14.26 12.92
CA ALA A 214 -7.02 -14.68 14.30
C ALA A 214 -6.24 -13.61 15.09
N GLY A 215 -6.84 -13.07 16.15
CA GLY A 215 -6.26 -12.00 16.98
C GLY A 215 -5.70 -12.48 18.32
N ALA A 216 -5.24 -11.51 19.13
CA ALA A 216 -4.68 -11.74 20.48
C ALA A 216 -3.48 -12.71 20.50
N ILE A 217 -2.72 -12.73 19.41
CA ILE A 217 -1.51 -13.54 19.28
C ILE A 217 -0.35 -12.79 19.94
N ALA A 218 0.39 -13.47 20.82
CA ALA A 218 1.68 -13.00 21.30
C ALA A 218 2.79 -13.81 20.62
N VAL A 219 3.85 -13.14 20.19
CA VAL A 219 5.03 -13.79 19.59
C VAL A 219 6.28 -13.28 20.27
N SER A 220 7.17 -14.21 20.59
CA SER A 220 8.53 -13.93 21.01
C SER A 220 9.51 -14.43 19.96
N ALA A 221 10.56 -13.67 19.69
CA ALA A 221 11.66 -14.06 18.81
C ALA A 221 12.97 -13.50 19.35
N LYS A 222 14.10 -13.82 18.71
CA LYS A 222 15.40 -13.21 19.00
C LYS A 222 15.86 -12.36 17.82
N SER A 223 16.35 -11.16 18.11
CA SER A 223 17.01 -10.31 17.11
C SER A 223 18.32 -10.95 16.69
N LYS A 224 18.54 -11.10 15.39
CA LYS A 224 19.80 -11.64 14.86
C LYS A 224 20.99 -10.74 15.16
N ARG A 225 20.79 -9.42 15.17
CA ARG A 225 21.85 -8.43 15.40
C ARG A 225 22.26 -8.36 16.87
N THR A 226 21.29 -8.35 17.79
CA THR A 226 21.54 -8.08 19.22
C THR A 226 21.48 -9.32 20.09
N LEU A 227 20.92 -10.41 19.58
CA LEU A 227 20.58 -11.64 20.32
C LEU A 227 19.56 -11.42 21.45
N GLN A 228 18.99 -10.23 21.56
CA GLN A 228 17.97 -9.91 22.55
C GLN A 228 16.61 -10.49 22.13
N SER A 229 15.83 -10.90 23.13
CA SER A 229 14.44 -11.31 22.92
C SER A 229 13.57 -10.10 22.60
N VAL A 230 12.81 -10.22 21.51
CA VAL A 230 11.77 -9.28 21.09
C VAL A 230 10.44 -9.97 21.30
N SER A 231 9.52 -9.34 22.02
CA SER A 231 8.18 -9.87 22.25
C SER A 231 7.15 -8.84 21.83
N LEU A 232 6.18 -9.27 21.03
CA LEU A 232 5.04 -8.48 20.58
C LEU A 232 3.75 -9.18 20.97
N ASP A 233 2.79 -8.42 21.48
CA ASP A 233 1.47 -8.88 21.88
C ASP A 233 0.35 -8.21 21.07
N GLY A 234 -0.84 -8.79 21.15
CA GLY A 234 -2.02 -8.26 20.46
C GLY A 234 -1.91 -8.31 18.94
N LEU A 235 -1.14 -9.27 18.40
CA LEU A 235 -1.01 -9.45 16.97
C LEU A 235 -2.25 -10.16 16.40
N THR A 236 -2.56 -9.82 15.16
CA THR A 236 -3.57 -10.49 14.35
C THR A 236 -2.90 -11.14 13.14
N CYS A 237 -3.27 -12.38 12.86
CA CYS A 237 -2.85 -13.09 11.65
C CYS A 237 -3.51 -12.46 10.42
N VAL A 238 -2.71 -11.75 9.63
CA VAL A 238 -3.17 -11.06 8.41
C VAL A 238 -3.02 -11.97 7.20
N ALA A 239 -1.97 -12.79 7.16
CA ALA A 239 -1.76 -13.77 6.11
C ALA A 239 -1.28 -15.08 6.72
N ALA A 240 -1.99 -16.18 6.45
CA ALA A 240 -1.69 -17.51 6.97
C ALA A 240 -1.05 -18.42 5.91
N ARG A 241 -0.25 -17.83 5.02
CA ARG A 241 0.44 -18.48 3.90
C ARG A 241 1.95 -18.29 4.02
N ASP A 242 2.75 -18.74 3.05
CA ASP A 242 4.19 -18.45 3.00
C ASP A 242 4.46 -17.20 2.13
N PRO A 243 5.03 -16.10 2.67
CA PRO A 243 5.33 -15.86 4.09
C PRO A 243 4.08 -15.49 4.91
N ALA A 244 4.09 -15.82 6.21
CA ALA A 244 2.98 -15.49 7.11
C ALA A 244 3.17 -14.10 7.70
N LEU A 245 2.08 -13.36 7.85
CA LEU A 245 2.12 -12.00 8.38
C LEU A 245 1.22 -11.87 9.60
N LEU A 246 1.81 -11.42 10.71
CA LEU A 246 1.12 -11.08 11.94
C LEU A 246 1.30 -9.58 12.18
N LEU A 247 0.23 -8.78 12.27
CA LEU A 247 0.32 -7.32 12.51
C LEU A 247 -0.51 -6.92 13.73
N LYS A 248 -0.04 -5.90 14.44
CA LYS A 248 -0.81 -5.23 15.49
C LYS A 248 -1.86 -4.33 14.85
N VAL A 249 -3.12 -4.64 15.11
CA VAL A 249 -4.27 -3.84 14.67
C VAL A 249 -4.72 -3.05 15.89
N ASP A 250 -4.53 -1.74 15.87
CA ASP A 250 -5.12 -0.85 16.89
C ASP A 250 -6.56 -0.48 16.51
#